data_AF-A0A0X8D1P0-F1
#
_entry.id   AF-A0A0X8D1P0-F1
#
_cell.length_a   1.000
_cell.length_b   1.000
_cell.length_c   1.000
_cell.angle_alpha   90.00
_cell.angle_beta   90.00
_cell.angle_gamma   90.00
#
_symmetry.space_group_name_H-M   'P 1'
#
loop_
_entity.id
_entity.type
_entity.pdbx_description
1 polymer ?
#
loop_
_entity_poly.entity_id
_entity_poly.type
_entity_poly.pdbx_seq_one_letter_code
_entity_poly.pdbx_strand_id
1 'polypeptide(L)'
;MKKERKFTRKLLLPVLAASVALPSVAAFAPQVSYAKEKADDFVMGMKADYIEEFIQVLKGLTPEGKAQLRQVRDSIQEKSLIWWRDTVIQNPQFIEAAKQKGVTVEEATFLLRDFTLLFYTPDNLQENLLSFKQKHSATLQKLFGNEFGIKDLLDFVKDISKQIIADLMMDHMVDTNKPLDDIVDDAVKRTLEHGKYKKFANKLAELTLSIDEVIQMRKRLAAEIDPNNVARNAFLQAFIRKNVTLSIQPGRLVPGKTKQLTVNVSFPRKISIRSGVTWESSNPEVATVNRKGELTAHKPGTTTITAKLKSIDVGKLDVTVEPKKDKDKEEKDKNKEEKDKKNNDKKDRN
;
A
#
# COMPACT_ATOMS: atom_id res chain seq x y z
N MET A 1 -21.95 6.60 -32.86
CA MET A 1 -20.90 5.55 -32.92
C MET A 1 -20.05 5.70 -31.66
N LYS A 2 -19.78 4.68 -30.82
CA LYS A 2 -19.00 3.42 -31.00
C LYS A 2 -17.48 3.70 -31.01
N LYS A 3 -16.72 2.99 -30.15
CA LYS A 3 -15.26 3.10 -29.80
C LYS A 3 -14.94 4.19 -28.75
N GLU A 4 -14.54 3.85 -27.51
CA GLU A 4 -13.20 3.40 -27.01
C GLU A 4 -12.33 4.60 -26.55
N ARG A 5 -11.62 4.64 -25.40
CA ARG A 5 -11.17 3.60 -24.45
C ARG A 5 -11.08 4.09 -22.98
N LYS A 6 -11.31 3.14 -22.06
CA LYS A 6 -10.68 2.92 -20.74
C LYS A 6 -10.48 4.09 -19.75
N PHE A 7 -11.26 3.99 -18.67
CA PHE A 7 -10.91 4.26 -17.27
C PHE A 7 -9.39 4.22 -16.95
N THR A 8 -8.93 5.17 -16.12
CA THR A 8 -8.18 4.98 -14.85
C THR A 8 -7.51 6.31 -14.48
N ARG A 9 -6.82 6.33 -13.32
CA ARG A 9 -6.29 7.51 -12.64
C ARG A 9 -7.48 8.20 -11.96
N LYS A 10 -7.42 8.48 -10.65
CA LYS A 10 -6.25 9.10 -10.05
C LYS A 10 -6.25 8.76 -8.51
N LEU A 11 -5.21 8.10 -7.94
CA LEU A 11 -4.87 7.91 -6.47
C LEU A 11 -3.31 7.74 -6.23
N LEU A 12 -2.52 8.78 -5.82
CA LEU A 12 -1.06 8.88 -5.48
C LEU A 12 -0.41 10.29 -5.58
N LEU A 13 0.38 10.68 -4.57
CA LEU A 13 1.69 11.34 -4.72
C LEU A 13 2.88 10.73 -3.91
N PRO A 14 2.71 9.73 -3.01
CA PRO A 14 3.74 9.44 -2.03
C PRO A 14 4.71 8.37 -2.44
N VAL A 15 4.41 7.57 -3.47
CA VAL A 15 5.29 6.52 -4.02
C VAL A 15 6.39 7.15 -4.89
N LEU A 16 6.65 8.45 -4.65
CA LEU A 16 7.26 9.40 -5.57
C LEU A 16 7.80 10.64 -4.84
N ALA A 17 7.18 11.09 -3.75
CA ALA A 17 7.99 11.59 -2.62
C ALA A 17 8.85 10.44 -2.06
N ALA A 18 8.29 9.23 -2.01
CA ALA A 18 9.00 7.95 -2.03
C ALA A 18 9.60 7.56 -3.39
N SER A 19 10.23 8.52 -4.05
CA SER A 19 11.45 8.26 -4.83
C SER A 19 12.60 9.16 -4.36
N VAL A 20 12.42 9.87 -3.23
CA VAL A 20 13.43 10.71 -2.54
C VAL A 20 13.43 10.51 -1.00
N ALA A 21 12.55 9.66 -0.42
CA ALA A 21 12.61 9.14 0.98
C ALA A 21 11.76 7.83 1.19
N LEU A 22 11.80 7.08 2.32
CA LEU A 22 11.14 5.72 2.47
C LEU A 22 9.98 5.61 3.55
N PRO A 23 9.05 4.60 3.58
CA PRO A 23 7.65 4.74 4.12
C PRO A 23 7.14 3.94 5.39
N SER A 24 5.87 4.15 5.81
CA SER A 24 4.97 3.35 6.71
C SER A 24 3.48 3.40 6.22
N VAL A 25 2.32 3.41 6.90
CA VAL A 25 1.77 3.79 8.24
C VAL A 25 1.88 2.80 9.42
N ALA A 26 2.75 3.11 10.40
CA ALA A 26 2.57 3.01 11.88
C ALA A 26 1.94 1.71 12.55
N ALA A 27 2.08 1.42 13.85
CA ALA A 27 1.51 1.93 15.13
C ALA A 27 0.20 1.32 15.69
N PHE A 28 0.24 0.04 16.09
CA PHE A 28 -0.25 -0.44 17.40
C PHE A 28 0.56 -1.68 17.88
N ALA A 29 0.65 -1.91 19.20
CA ALA A 29 1.61 -2.81 19.87
C ALA A 29 0.90 -3.95 20.66
N PRO A 30 1.56 -4.93 21.35
CA PRO A 30 2.65 -4.72 22.34
C PRO A 30 3.86 -5.69 22.35
N GLN A 31 4.98 -5.17 22.87
CA GLN A 31 6.02 -5.80 23.73
C GLN A 31 6.59 -7.21 23.44
N VAL A 32 7.91 -7.28 23.20
CA VAL A 32 8.82 -8.37 23.65
C VAL A 32 10.15 -7.73 24.12
N SER A 33 10.83 -8.33 25.11
CA SER A 33 12.04 -7.78 25.75
C SER A 33 13.31 -7.88 24.90
N TYR A 34 14.23 -6.93 25.08
CA TYR A 34 15.56 -6.90 24.46
C TYR A 34 16.61 -7.77 25.17
N ALA A 35 17.61 -8.21 24.40
CA ALA A 35 18.96 -8.55 24.89
C ALA A 35 20.05 -8.19 23.85
N LYS A 36 21.15 -7.63 24.37
CA LYS A 36 22.53 -7.41 23.86
C LYS A 36 23.01 -8.11 22.55
N GLU A 37 23.99 -7.60 21.77
CA GLU A 37 24.79 -6.35 21.79
C GLU A 37 25.60 -6.16 20.47
N LYS A 38 25.93 -4.88 20.14
CA LYS A 38 27.11 -4.40 19.37
C LYS A 38 27.20 -4.66 17.86
N ALA A 39 28.07 -3.85 17.23
CA ALA A 39 28.41 -3.76 15.80
C ALA A 39 27.27 -3.33 14.86
N ASP A 40 26.05 -3.86 15.06
CA ASP A 40 24.89 -3.63 14.19
C ASP A 40 24.22 -2.25 14.36
N ASP A 41 24.78 -1.36 15.20
CA ASP A 41 24.11 -0.16 15.74
C ASP A 41 23.63 0.87 14.70
N PHE A 42 24.08 0.82 13.44
CA PHE A 42 23.45 1.64 12.39
C PHE A 42 22.16 1.02 11.84
N VAL A 43 22.07 -0.30 11.68
CA VAL A 43 20.86 -1.00 11.23
C VAL A 43 19.87 -1.17 12.39
N MET A 44 20.38 -1.45 13.59
CA MET A 44 19.60 -1.47 14.85
C MET A 44 19.12 -0.07 15.23
N GLY A 45 19.99 0.95 15.15
CA GLY A 45 19.69 2.34 15.53
C GLY A 45 18.76 3.06 14.56
N MET A 46 18.70 2.64 13.28
CA MET A 46 17.62 2.99 12.36
C MET A 46 16.32 2.18 12.61
N LYS A 47 16.05 1.78 13.87
CA LYS A 47 14.94 0.92 14.31
C LYS A 47 14.68 -0.22 13.34
N ALA A 48 15.35 -1.36 13.52
CA ALA A 48 15.28 -2.52 12.62
C ALA A 48 13.85 -2.84 12.12
N ASP A 49 12.85 -2.70 12.99
CA ASP A 49 11.41 -2.73 12.70
C ASP A 49 11.01 -2.02 11.39
N TYR A 50 11.59 -0.86 11.07
CA TYR A 50 11.23 -0.08 9.89
C TYR A 50 11.77 -0.69 8.57
N ILE A 51 13.07 -0.97 8.49
CA ILE A 51 13.62 -1.58 7.27
C ILE A 51 13.01 -2.98 7.08
N GLU A 52 12.71 -3.68 8.17
CA GLU A 52 11.92 -4.91 8.10
C GLU A 52 10.48 -4.67 7.62
N GLU A 53 9.72 -3.68 8.11
CA GLU A 53 8.38 -3.33 7.61
C GLU A 53 8.37 -3.21 6.07
N PHE A 54 9.33 -2.49 5.49
CA PHE A 54 9.41 -2.35 4.03
C PHE A 54 9.82 -3.67 3.34
N ILE A 55 10.77 -4.44 3.89
CA ILE A 55 11.08 -5.81 3.42
C ILE A 55 9.84 -6.72 3.48
N GLN A 56 8.98 -6.60 4.49
CA GLN A 56 7.76 -7.39 4.63
C GLN A 56 6.68 -6.99 3.61
N VAL A 57 6.64 -5.73 3.16
CA VAL A 57 5.84 -5.30 2.00
C VAL A 57 6.46 -5.83 0.69
N LEU A 58 7.78 -5.76 0.52
CA LEU A 58 8.49 -6.31 -0.66
C LEU A 58 8.36 -7.85 -0.77
N LYS A 59 8.26 -8.57 0.36
CA LYS A 59 7.89 -9.99 0.44
C LYS A 59 6.43 -10.25 0.04
N GLY A 60 5.55 -9.26 0.12
CA GLY A 60 4.15 -9.31 -0.34
C GLY A 60 3.94 -9.07 -1.84
N LEU A 61 5.01 -8.73 -2.58
CA LEU A 61 4.99 -8.68 -4.05
C LEU A 61 4.88 -10.09 -4.62
N THR A 62 3.97 -10.27 -5.58
CA THR A 62 3.98 -11.45 -6.46
C THR A 62 5.24 -11.44 -7.35
N PRO A 63 5.63 -12.58 -7.95
CA PRO A 63 6.71 -12.62 -8.94
C PRO A 63 6.51 -11.59 -10.06
N GLU A 64 5.28 -11.48 -10.57
CA GLU A 64 4.81 -10.44 -11.49
C GLU A 64 5.07 -9.02 -10.97
N GLY A 65 4.73 -8.74 -9.70
CA GLY A 65 4.97 -7.44 -9.09
C GLY A 65 6.46 -7.12 -8.94
N LYS A 66 7.30 -8.11 -8.61
CA LYS A 66 8.77 -7.94 -8.61
C LYS A 66 9.31 -7.69 -10.01
N ALA A 67 8.78 -8.34 -11.04
CA ALA A 67 9.16 -8.09 -12.44
C ALA A 67 8.78 -6.66 -12.88
N GLN A 68 7.58 -6.19 -12.55
CA GLN A 68 7.13 -4.82 -12.84
C GLN A 68 7.98 -3.75 -12.14
N LEU A 69 8.42 -3.99 -10.90
CA LEU A 69 9.39 -3.11 -10.22
C LEU A 69 10.74 -3.09 -10.95
N ARG A 70 11.30 -4.27 -11.28
CA ARG A 70 12.59 -4.37 -11.99
C ARG A 70 12.52 -3.73 -13.38
N GLN A 71 11.42 -3.87 -14.12
CA GLN A 71 11.23 -3.18 -15.41
C GLN A 71 11.35 -1.65 -15.27
N VAL A 72 10.82 -1.06 -14.20
CA VAL A 72 10.96 0.38 -13.94
C VAL A 72 12.36 0.72 -13.44
N ARG A 73 12.98 -0.11 -12.59
CA ARG A 73 14.40 0.03 -12.19
C ARG A 73 15.32 0.09 -13.40
N ASP A 74 15.14 -0.81 -14.35
CA ASP A 74 16.01 -0.96 -15.51
C ASP A 74 15.84 0.25 -16.44
N SER A 75 14.61 0.70 -16.68
CA SER A 75 14.35 1.93 -17.45
C SER A 75 14.83 3.22 -16.76
N ILE A 76 15.04 3.21 -15.44
CA ILE A 76 15.72 4.28 -14.69
C ILE A 76 17.25 4.22 -14.88
N GLN A 77 17.83 3.02 -14.90
CA GLN A 77 19.28 2.83 -15.11
C GLN A 77 19.72 3.23 -16.51
N GLU A 78 18.84 3.08 -17.51
CA GLU A 78 19.04 3.53 -18.89
C GLU A 78 19.04 5.08 -19.07
N LYS A 79 18.53 5.85 -18.10
CA LYS A 79 18.45 7.31 -18.22
C LYS A 79 19.83 7.98 -18.05
N SER A 80 20.25 8.75 -19.05
CA SER A 80 21.49 9.52 -19.02
C SER A 80 21.46 10.65 -17.97
N LEU A 81 22.64 11.11 -17.54
CA LEU A 81 22.75 12.24 -16.59
C LEU A 81 22.11 13.53 -17.16
N ILE A 82 22.22 13.72 -18.48
CA ILE A 82 21.59 14.84 -19.22
C ILE A 82 20.06 14.75 -19.12
N TRP A 83 19.48 13.55 -19.31
CA TRP A 83 18.03 13.35 -19.19
C TRP A 83 17.53 13.73 -17.78
N TRP A 84 18.26 13.35 -16.73
CA TRP A 84 17.90 13.70 -15.34
C TRP A 84 17.94 15.21 -15.09
N ARG A 85 18.98 15.89 -15.58
CA ARG A 85 19.13 17.35 -15.52
C ARG A 85 17.97 18.07 -16.22
N ASP A 86 17.67 17.66 -17.45
CA ASP A 86 16.78 18.41 -18.37
C ASP A 86 15.30 17.99 -18.28
N THR A 87 15.00 16.83 -17.67
CA THR A 87 13.63 16.31 -17.52
C THR A 87 13.13 16.38 -16.08
N VAL A 88 13.98 16.01 -15.10
CA VAL A 88 13.56 15.90 -13.71
C VAL A 88 13.90 17.15 -12.93
N ILE A 89 15.17 17.56 -12.94
CA ILE A 89 15.65 18.71 -12.16
C ILE A 89 15.07 20.01 -12.72
N GLN A 90 15.39 20.36 -13.98
CA GLN A 90 14.91 21.54 -14.74
C GLN A 90 15.16 22.93 -14.15
N ASN A 91 15.36 23.09 -12.84
CA ASN A 91 15.66 24.37 -12.20
C ASN A 91 17.17 24.68 -12.30
N PRO A 92 17.60 25.74 -13.02
CA PRO A 92 19.01 26.13 -13.12
C PRO A 92 19.54 26.87 -11.89
N GLN A 93 18.66 27.49 -11.09
CA GLN A 93 19.02 28.12 -9.81
C GLN A 93 19.42 27.05 -8.79
N PHE A 94 18.71 25.91 -8.74
CA PHE A 94 19.09 24.76 -7.92
C PHE A 94 20.46 24.22 -8.30
N ILE A 95 20.73 24.11 -9.60
CA ILE A 95 22.04 23.71 -10.11
C ILE A 95 23.14 24.67 -9.65
N GLU A 96 22.89 25.98 -9.63
CA GLU A 96 23.87 26.96 -9.16
C GLU A 96 24.04 26.97 -7.63
N ALA A 97 22.94 26.85 -6.87
CA ALA A 97 22.97 26.72 -5.41
C ALA A 97 23.70 25.44 -4.95
N ALA A 98 23.56 24.34 -5.70
CA ALA A 98 24.32 23.11 -5.50
C ALA A 98 25.83 23.33 -5.74
N LYS A 99 26.22 23.97 -6.85
CA LYS A 99 27.64 24.33 -7.11
C LYS A 99 28.23 25.22 -6.02
N GLN A 100 27.49 26.21 -5.53
CA GLN A 100 27.92 27.10 -4.44
C GLN A 100 28.17 26.35 -3.13
N LYS A 101 27.43 25.25 -2.88
CA LYS A 101 27.67 24.30 -1.78
C LYS A 101 28.71 23.21 -2.13
N GLY A 102 29.44 23.36 -3.24
CA GLY A 102 30.51 22.44 -3.67
C GLY A 102 30.02 21.12 -4.28
N VAL A 103 28.79 21.07 -4.80
CA VAL A 103 28.17 19.86 -5.39
C VAL A 103 28.11 19.99 -6.91
N THR A 104 28.64 19.00 -7.63
CA THR A 104 28.53 18.97 -9.10
C THR A 104 27.12 18.55 -9.55
N VAL A 105 26.76 18.89 -10.79
CA VAL A 105 25.52 18.41 -11.43
C VAL A 105 25.48 16.87 -11.46
N GLU A 106 26.64 16.22 -11.59
CA GLU A 106 26.78 14.78 -11.61
C GLU A 106 26.58 14.18 -10.22
N GLU A 107 27.19 14.74 -9.17
CA GLU A 107 26.95 14.34 -7.77
C GLU A 107 25.45 14.46 -7.41
N ALA A 108 24.81 15.58 -7.73
CA ALA A 108 23.38 15.80 -7.48
C ALA A 108 22.49 14.85 -8.30
N THR A 109 22.88 14.53 -9.54
CA THR A 109 22.14 13.60 -10.40
C THR A 109 22.28 12.16 -9.94
N PHE A 110 23.49 11.71 -9.59
CA PHE A 110 23.70 10.38 -9.03
C PHE A 110 22.99 10.21 -7.69
N LEU A 111 22.97 11.25 -6.84
CA LEU A 111 22.20 11.27 -5.60
C LEU A 111 20.72 10.98 -5.87
N LEU A 112 20.09 11.76 -6.75
CA LEU A 112 18.67 11.62 -7.07
C LEU A 112 18.34 10.28 -7.76
N ARG A 113 19.17 9.84 -8.72
CA ARG A 113 18.99 8.58 -9.44
C ARG A 113 19.16 7.36 -8.52
N ASP A 114 20.28 7.29 -7.80
CA ASP A 114 20.59 6.13 -6.96
C ASP A 114 19.62 6.04 -5.78
N PHE A 115 19.16 7.18 -5.26
CA PHE A 115 18.07 7.17 -4.29
C PHE A 115 16.76 6.65 -4.91
N THR A 116 16.38 7.13 -6.11
CA THR A 116 15.20 6.62 -6.85
C THR A 116 15.25 5.11 -7.07
N LEU A 117 16.44 4.52 -7.30
CA LEU A 117 16.61 3.08 -7.52
C LEU A 117 16.34 2.21 -6.28
N LEU A 118 16.37 2.77 -5.06
CA LEU A 118 16.05 2.05 -3.81
C LEU A 118 14.60 1.51 -3.77
N PHE A 119 13.69 2.11 -4.54
CA PHE A 119 12.25 1.80 -4.54
C PHE A 119 11.88 0.73 -5.57
N TYR A 120 12.62 0.67 -6.67
CA TYR A 120 12.36 -0.24 -7.76
C TYR A 120 13.23 -1.51 -7.69
N THR A 121 14.05 -1.64 -6.65
CA THR A 121 14.88 -2.82 -6.37
C THR A 121 14.29 -3.61 -5.18
N PRO A 122 13.40 -4.61 -5.42
CA PRO A 122 12.65 -5.31 -4.37
C PRO A 122 13.45 -6.39 -3.62
N ASP A 123 14.76 -6.42 -3.83
CA ASP A 123 15.71 -7.43 -3.37
C ASP A 123 16.94 -6.70 -2.77
N ASN A 124 17.65 -7.32 -1.82
CA ASN A 124 18.89 -6.79 -1.22
C ASN A 124 18.82 -5.35 -0.65
N LEU A 125 17.63 -4.91 -0.20
CA LEU A 125 17.39 -3.53 0.29
C LEU A 125 18.43 -3.02 1.30
N GLN A 126 18.83 -3.85 2.27
CA GLN A 126 19.80 -3.45 3.31
C GLN A 126 21.18 -3.13 2.73
N GLU A 127 21.66 -3.94 1.78
CA GLU A 127 22.90 -3.71 1.04
C GLU A 127 22.80 -2.45 0.18
N ASN A 128 21.67 -2.27 -0.51
CA ASN A 128 21.41 -1.10 -1.34
C ASN A 128 21.35 0.20 -0.52
N LEU A 129 20.75 0.19 0.68
CA LEU A 129 20.72 1.32 1.60
C LEU A 129 22.11 1.64 2.18
N LEU A 130 22.91 0.61 2.49
CA LEU A 130 24.28 0.78 2.97
C LEU A 130 25.19 1.36 1.88
N SER A 131 25.11 0.82 0.66
CA SER A 131 25.82 1.30 -0.53
C SER A 131 25.44 2.74 -0.86
N PHE A 132 24.14 3.05 -0.88
CA PHE A 132 23.65 4.42 -1.03
C PHE A 132 24.25 5.35 0.02
N LYS A 133 24.25 4.95 1.31
CA LYS A 133 24.85 5.75 2.39
C LYS A 133 26.34 6.00 2.18
N GLN A 134 27.11 4.95 1.89
CA GLN A 134 28.55 5.05 1.69
C GLN A 134 28.88 6.00 0.53
N LYS A 135 28.11 5.94 -0.55
CA LYS A 135 28.31 6.77 -1.75
C LYS A 135 27.86 8.23 -1.58
N HIS A 136 26.75 8.49 -0.87
CA HIS A 136 26.05 9.78 -0.95
C HIS A 136 26.04 10.64 0.33
N SER A 137 26.60 10.16 1.44
CA SER A 137 26.61 10.92 2.70
C SER A 137 27.30 12.29 2.56
N ALA A 138 28.43 12.36 1.85
CA ALA A 138 29.15 13.62 1.63
C ALA A 138 28.34 14.62 0.79
N THR A 139 27.68 14.16 -0.28
CA THR A 139 26.82 14.99 -1.13
C THR A 139 25.64 15.56 -0.35
N LEU A 140 24.99 14.74 0.49
CA LEU A 140 23.91 15.19 1.37
C LEU A 140 24.39 16.19 2.42
N GLN A 141 25.58 15.96 3.01
CA GLN A 141 26.19 16.87 3.98
C GLN A 141 26.52 18.24 3.36
N LYS A 142 27.03 18.27 2.11
CA LYS A 142 27.24 19.52 1.35
C LYS A 142 25.92 20.29 1.14
N LEU A 143 24.86 19.60 0.69
CA LEU A 143 23.56 20.21 0.38
C LEU A 143 22.81 20.71 1.62
N PHE A 144 22.67 19.84 2.63
CA PHE A 144 21.73 19.99 3.75
C PHE A 144 22.41 20.27 5.11
N GLY A 145 23.73 20.12 5.19
CA GLY A 145 24.52 20.27 6.42
C GLY A 145 24.45 19.05 7.35
N ASN A 146 25.03 19.20 8.55
CA ASN A 146 25.06 18.12 9.56
C ASN A 146 23.71 17.90 10.28
N GLU A 147 22.75 18.83 10.13
CA GLU A 147 21.44 18.78 10.81
C GLU A 147 20.45 17.78 10.20
N PHE A 148 20.69 17.30 8.99
CA PHE A 148 19.76 16.46 8.24
C PHE A 148 20.51 15.37 7.50
N GLY A 149 20.51 14.16 8.07
CA GLY A 149 21.21 13.01 7.51
C GLY A 149 20.30 12.05 6.76
N ILE A 150 20.89 10.95 6.27
CA ILE A 150 20.16 9.86 5.61
C ILE A 150 19.09 9.25 6.54
N LYS A 151 19.33 9.22 7.86
CA LYS A 151 18.30 8.78 8.81
C LYS A 151 17.06 9.70 8.76
N ASP A 152 17.26 11.00 8.71
CA ASP A 152 16.17 11.99 8.71
C ASP A 152 15.42 12.00 7.38
N LEU A 153 16.13 11.70 6.28
CA LEU A 153 15.54 11.40 4.98
C LEU A 153 14.69 10.11 5.01
N LEU A 154 15.16 9.03 5.66
CA LEU A 154 14.38 7.80 5.82
C LEU A 154 13.19 7.99 6.77
N ASP A 155 13.31 8.79 7.83
CA ASP A 155 12.20 9.20 8.68
C ASP A 155 11.18 10.07 7.91
N PHE A 156 11.63 10.95 7.00
CA PHE A 156 10.80 11.95 6.33
C PHE A 156 9.61 11.36 5.58
N VAL A 157 9.85 10.46 4.64
CA VAL A 157 8.73 9.76 4.02
C VAL A 157 8.12 8.72 4.95
N LYS A 158 8.79 8.26 6.02
CA LYS A 158 8.14 7.38 7.00
C LYS A 158 7.00 8.13 7.68
N ASP A 159 7.05 9.46 7.73
CA ASP A 159 5.94 10.32 8.11
C ASP A 159 5.07 10.80 6.93
N ILE A 160 5.60 11.12 5.73
CA ILE A 160 4.73 11.43 4.56
C ILE A 160 3.79 10.27 4.26
N SER A 161 4.34 9.06 4.07
CA SER A 161 3.61 7.78 3.93
C SER A 161 2.52 7.58 4.99
N LYS A 162 2.79 8.09 6.20
CA LYS A 162 1.90 8.03 7.35
C LYS A 162 0.69 8.94 7.12
N GLN A 163 0.97 10.14 6.63
CA GLN A 163 -0.01 11.17 6.31
C GLN A 163 -0.96 10.73 5.17
N ILE A 164 -0.50 10.15 4.07
CA ILE A 164 -1.42 9.73 2.97
C ILE A 164 -2.44 8.73 3.41
N ILE A 165 -2.08 7.70 4.17
CA ILE A 165 -3.05 6.64 4.42
C ILE A 165 -4.08 7.15 5.43
N ALA A 166 -3.71 8.10 6.30
CA ALA A 166 -4.68 8.92 7.04
C ALA A 166 -5.53 9.81 6.10
N ASP A 167 -4.92 10.53 5.16
CA ASP A 167 -5.60 11.42 4.20
C ASP A 167 -6.51 10.65 3.23
N LEU A 168 -6.14 9.44 2.82
CA LEU A 168 -6.92 8.53 1.99
C LEU A 168 -8.12 8.01 2.78
N MET A 169 -7.93 7.67 4.06
CA MET A 169 -9.04 7.26 4.93
C MET A 169 -10.00 8.43 5.19
N MET A 170 -9.48 9.64 5.41
CA MET A 170 -10.29 10.85 5.62
C MET A 170 -10.96 11.35 4.33
N ASP A 171 -10.23 11.56 3.24
CA ASP A 171 -10.77 11.96 1.94
C ASP A 171 -11.76 10.91 1.42
N HIS A 172 -11.55 9.61 1.63
CA HIS A 172 -12.56 8.60 1.25
C HIS A 172 -13.87 8.68 2.07
N MET A 173 -13.86 9.34 3.24
CA MET A 173 -15.06 9.67 4.01
C MET A 173 -15.69 11.02 3.62
N VAL A 174 -14.98 11.89 2.90
CA VAL A 174 -15.39 13.28 2.59
C VAL A 174 -15.63 13.50 1.09
N ASP A 175 -14.65 13.19 0.22
CA ASP A 175 -14.81 13.12 -1.23
C ASP A 175 -14.18 11.85 -1.84
N THR A 176 -15.04 10.95 -2.29
CA THR A 176 -14.63 9.72 -2.97
C THR A 176 -13.92 9.97 -4.30
N ASN A 177 -14.08 11.13 -4.94
CA ASN A 177 -13.60 11.41 -6.29
C ASN A 177 -12.18 11.99 -6.33
N LYS A 178 -11.68 12.54 -5.21
CA LYS A 178 -10.39 13.25 -5.14
C LYS A 178 -9.23 12.43 -5.76
N PRO A 179 -8.43 13.03 -6.67
CA PRO A 179 -7.45 12.34 -7.53
C PRO A 179 -6.15 11.73 -6.95
N LEU A 180 -5.21 11.43 -7.89
CA LEU A 180 -3.88 10.85 -7.64
C LEU A 180 -3.12 11.79 -6.74
N ASP A 181 -2.57 12.76 -7.44
CA ASP A 181 -1.53 13.63 -7.02
C ASP A 181 -2.14 14.50 -5.93
N ASP A 182 -3.31 15.03 -6.19
CA ASP A 182 -4.13 15.89 -5.35
C ASP A 182 -4.26 15.44 -3.87
N ILE A 183 -4.51 14.16 -3.54
CA ILE A 183 -4.59 13.71 -2.11
C ILE A 183 -3.26 13.92 -1.35
N VAL A 184 -2.15 14.01 -2.07
CA VAL A 184 -0.80 13.82 -1.52
C VAL A 184 0.23 14.85 -2.00
N ASP A 185 -0.07 15.62 -3.04
CA ASP A 185 0.34 17.02 -3.16
C ASP A 185 0.11 17.65 -1.79
N ASP A 186 -1.12 17.53 -1.31
CA ASP A 186 -1.52 17.93 0.03
C ASP A 186 -0.72 17.25 1.16
N ALA A 187 -0.47 15.94 1.13
CA ALA A 187 0.23 15.25 2.24
C ALA A 187 1.74 15.55 2.29
N VAL A 188 2.40 15.66 1.13
CA VAL A 188 3.79 16.10 1.00
C VAL A 188 3.91 17.54 1.48
N LYS A 189 2.99 18.40 1.05
CA LYS A 189 2.87 19.80 1.47
C LYS A 189 2.64 19.91 2.98
N ARG A 190 1.60 19.26 3.53
CA ARG A 190 1.33 19.16 4.98
C ARG A 190 2.56 18.72 5.76
N THR A 191 3.27 17.69 5.29
CA THR A 191 4.44 17.16 6.00
C THR A 191 5.61 18.15 5.97
N LEU A 192 5.88 18.80 4.84
CA LEU A 192 6.97 19.78 4.69
C LEU A 192 6.67 21.13 5.38
N GLU A 193 5.42 21.54 5.46
CA GLU A 193 5.01 22.80 6.11
C GLU A 193 5.09 22.75 7.66
N HIS A 194 5.09 21.55 8.25
CA HIS A 194 4.85 21.33 9.68
C HIS A 194 5.91 20.44 10.38
N GLY A 195 5.84 20.41 11.72
CA GLY A 195 6.64 19.51 12.55
C GLY A 195 8.16 19.64 12.34
N LYS A 196 8.88 18.52 12.48
CA LYS A 196 10.35 18.49 12.33
C LYS A 196 10.82 18.70 10.89
N TYR A 197 9.96 18.49 9.89
CA TYR A 197 10.34 18.58 8.47
C TYR A 197 10.24 19.98 7.88
N LYS A 198 9.65 20.95 8.60
CA LYS A 198 9.79 22.37 8.25
C LYS A 198 11.25 22.82 8.15
N LYS A 199 12.16 22.24 8.94
CA LYS A 199 13.61 22.42 8.76
C LYS A 199 14.10 21.93 7.40
N PHE A 200 13.62 20.78 6.94
CA PHE A 200 13.99 20.23 5.62
C PHE A 200 13.41 21.06 4.47
N ALA A 201 12.17 21.55 4.59
CA ALA A 201 11.59 22.51 3.65
C ALA A 201 12.43 23.81 3.56
N ASN A 202 12.90 24.35 4.69
CA ASN A 202 13.81 25.50 4.69
C ASN A 202 15.15 25.19 4.01
N LYS A 203 15.72 23.98 4.20
CA LYS A 203 16.95 23.56 3.51
C LYS A 203 16.77 23.33 2.01
N LEU A 204 15.57 22.94 1.56
CA LEU A 204 15.22 22.90 0.14
C LEU A 204 15.10 24.33 -0.43
N ALA A 205 14.55 25.28 0.34
CA ALA A 205 14.52 26.69 -0.05
C ALA A 205 15.91 27.35 -0.12
N GLU A 206 16.88 26.98 0.74
CA GLU A 206 18.30 27.34 0.58
C GLU A 206 18.91 26.86 -0.74
N LEU A 207 18.34 25.80 -1.33
CA LEU A 207 18.72 25.23 -2.63
C LEU A 207 17.82 25.75 -3.76
N THR A 208 17.04 26.81 -3.53
CA THR A 208 16.03 27.37 -4.46
C THR A 208 14.99 26.36 -4.94
N LEU A 209 14.67 25.34 -4.13
CA LEU A 209 13.58 24.40 -4.36
C LEU A 209 12.42 24.67 -3.40
N SER A 210 11.32 25.22 -3.92
CA SER A 210 10.05 25.31 -3.20
C SER A 210 9.38 23.93 -3.06
N ILE A 211 8.44 23.82 -2.12
CA ILE A 211 7.60 22.62 -1.93
C ILE A 211 6.86 22.26 -3.23
N ASP A 212 6.31 23.26 -3.92
CA ASP A 212 5.56 23.06 -5.16
C ASP A 212 6.50 22.64 -6.31
N GLU A 213 7.76 23.10 -6.37
CA GLU A 213 8.75 22.60 -7.34
C GLU A 213 9.16 21.15 -7.07
N VAL A 214 9.39 20.76 -5.82
CA VAL A 214 9.66 19.36 -5.45
C VAL A 214 8.49 18.47 -5.88
N ILE A 215 7.25 18.94 -5.69
CA ILE A 215 6.02 18.31 -6.21
C ILE A 215 6.04 18.19 -7.75
N GLN A 216 6.52 19.20 -8.48
CA GLN A 216 6.57 19.17 -9.95
C GLN A 216 7.72 18.32 -10.51
N MET A 217 8.94 18.38 -9.95
CA MET A 217 10.04 17.44 -10.27
C MET A 217 9.57 16.00 -10.17
N ARG A 218 8.84 15.73 -9.08
CA ARG A 218 8.21 14.44 -8.78
C ARG A 218 7.09 14.08 -9.76
N LYS A 219 6.25 15.04 -10.18
CA LYS A 219 5.22 14.84 -11.23
C LYS A 219 5.85 14.47 -12.57
N ARG A 220 6.95 15.12 -12.97
CA ARG A 220 7.71 14.80 -14.19
C ARG A 220 8.32 13.40 -14.13
N LEU A 221 9.06 13.10 -13.06
CA LEU A 221 9.68 11.78 -12.85
C LEU A 221 8.65 10.64 -12.95
N ALA A 222 7.49 10.78 -12.31
CA ALA A 222 6.40 9.80 -12.35
C ALA A 222 5.90 9.49 -13.77
N ALA A 223 5.68 10.53 -14.57
CA ALA A 223 5.14 10.42 -15.92
C ALA A 223 6.10 9.68 -16.86
N GLU A 224 7.41 9.76 -16.58
CA GLU A 224 8.46 9.19 -17.41
C GLU A 224 8.85 7.75 -17.04
N ILE A 225 8.94 7.42 -15.74
CA ILE A 225 9.43 6.10 -15.29
C ILE A 225 8.30 5.09 -15.08
N ASP A 226 7.10 5.55 -14.68
CA ASP A 226 5.94 4.66 -14.48
C ASP A 226 4.64 5.27 -15.08
N PRO A 227 4.61 5.64 -16.37
CA PRO A 227 3.45 6.28 -17.03
C PRO A 227 2.14 5.50 -16.91
N ASN A 228 2.24 4.16 -16.84
CA ASN A 228 1.11 3.25 -16.69
C ASN A 228 0.87 2.82 -15.24
N ASN A 229 1.78 3.18 -14.33
CA ASN A 229 1.69 2.98 -12.89
C ASN A 229 1.75 1.50 -12.46
N VAL A 230 2.51 0.68 -13.19
CA VAL A 230 2.65 -0.77 -12.97
C VAL A 230 3.39 -1.05 -11.66
N ALA A 231 4.54 -0.41 -11.42
CA ALA A 231 5.31 -0.61 -10.20
C ALA A 231 4.56 -0.08 -8.97
N ARG A 232 3.86 1.06 -9.11
CA ARG A 232 2.87 1.48 -8.09
C ARG A 232 1.85 0.39 -7.81
N ASN A 233 1.17 -0.11 -8.85
CA ASN A 233 0.05 -1.04 -8.67
C ASN A 233 0.53 -2.33 -7.99
N ALA A 234 1.73 -2.80 -8.31
CA ALA A 234 2.41 -3.89 -7.62
C ALA A 234 2.61 -3.59 -6.12
N PHE A 235 3.14 -2.41 -5.78
CA PHE A 235 3.29 -1.96 -4.39
C PHE A 235 1.96 -1.88 -3.64
N LEU A 236 0.94 -1.27 -4.24
CA LEU A 236 -0.39 -1.13 -3.64
C LEU A 236 -1.03 -2.50 -3.40
N GLN A 237 -0.88 -3.44 -4.32
CA GLN A 237 -1.38 -4.81 -4.16
C GLN A 237 -0.58 -5.62 -3.13
N ALA A 238 0.74 -5.45 -3.04
CA ALA A 238 1.55 -6.05 -1.97
C ALA A 238 1.14 -5.52 -0.60
N PHE A 239 0.94 -4.20 -0.49
CA PHE A 239 0.43 -3.53 0.69
C PHE A 239 -0.94 -4.09 1.12
N ILE A 240 -1.88 -4.20 0.18
CA ILE A 240 -3.22 -4.76 0.39
C ILE A 240 -3.12 -6.19 0.92
N ARG A 241 -2.37 -7.08 0.27
CA ARG A 241 -2.22 -8.50 0.69
C ARG A 241 -1.66 -8.65 2.10
N LYS A 242 -0.77 -7.75 2.53
CA LYS A 242 -0.14 -7.79 3.85
C LYS A 242 -1.04 -7.25 4.96
N ASN A 243 -1.86 -6.24 4.68
CA ASN A 243 -2.50 -5.41 5.70
C ASN A 243 -4.04 -5.36 5.65
N VAL A 244 -4.68 -5.86 4.59
CA VAL A 244 -6.14 -5.82 4.43
C VAL A 244 -6.73 -7.24 4.49
N THR A 245 -7.80 -7.40 5.26
CA THR A 245 -8.53 -8.66 5.41
C THR A 245 -10.03 -8.44 5.33
N LEU A 246 -10.75 -9.34 4.66
CA LEU A 246 -12.22 -9.33 4.66
C LEU A 246 -12.74 -10.23 5.78
N SER A 247 -13.71 -9.74 6.54
CA SER A 247 -14.46 -10.56 7.49
C SER A 247 -15.95 -10.52 7.19
N ILE A 248 -16.59 -11.67 7.40
CA ILE A 248 -18.03 -11.84 7.37
C ILE A 248 -18.54 -12.10 8.80
N GLN A 249 -19.73 -11.62 9.12
CA GLN A 249 -20.41 -11.94 10.38
C GLN A 249 -20.49 -13.48 10.60
N PRO A 250 -20.26 -14.00 11.83
CA PRO A 250 -20.33 -15.43 12.14
C PRO A 250 -21.71 -16.09 11.93
N GLY A 251 -21.80 -17.40 12.16
CA GLY A 251 -23.00 -18.23 12.01
C GLY A 251 -23.13 -18.92 10.65
N ARG A 252 -24.17 -19.73 10.45
CA ARG A 252 -24.49 -20.35 9.15
C ARG A 252 -25.04 -19.32 8.16
N LEU A 253 -24.86 -19.55 6.87
CA LEU A 253 -25.47 -18.74 5.80
C LEU A 253 -26.36 -19.64 4.95
N VAL A 254 -27.65 -19.33 4.87
CA VAL A 254 -28.67 -20.14 4.17
C VAL A 254 -29.63 -19.22 3.39
N PRO A 255 -30.35 -19.72 2.35
CA PRO A 255 -31.28 -18.93 1.55
C PRO A 255 -32.24 -18.03 2.35
N GLY A 256 -32.26 -16.73 2.03
CA GLY A 256 -33.07 -15.73 2.72
C GLY A 256 -32.50 -15.23 4.05
N LYS A 257 -31.21 -15.46 4.33
CA LYS A 257 -30.49 -14.80 5.44
C LYS A 257 -29.48 -13.77 4.91
N THR A 258 -29.33 -12.69 5.67
CA THR A 258 -28.32 -11.66 5.43
C THR A 258 -27.19 -11.73 6.46
N LYS A 259 -26.04 -11.13 6.11
CA LYS A 259 -24.85 -10.99 6.98
C LYS A 259 -24.09 -9.71 6.65
N GLN A 260 -23.54 -9.06 7.66
CA GLN A 260 -22.63 -7.93 7.44
C GLN A 260 -21.22 -8.42 7.03
N LEU A 261 -20.69 -7.86 5.94
CA LEU A 261 -19.27 -7.91 5.57
C LEU A 261 -18.54 -6.68 6.11
N THR A 262 -17.23 -6.78 6.29
CA THR A 262 -16.37 -5.68 6.75
C THR A 262 -14.98 -5.81 6.16
N VAL A 263 -14.42 -4.70 5.65
CA VAL A 263 -13.01 -4.61 5.26
C VAL A 263 -12.23 -4.18 6.50
N ASN A 264 -11.21 -4.93 6.91
CA ASN A 264 -10.37 -4.58 8.05
C ASN A 264 -8.97 -4.24 7.53
N VAL A 265 -8.45 -3.08 7.92
CA VAL A 265 -7.08 -2.64 7.60
C VAL A 265 -6.29 -2.62 8.89
N SER A 266 -5.18 -3.35 8.94
CA SER A 266 -4.34 -3.55 10.15
C SER A 266 -3.09 -2.67 10.12
N PHE A 267 -3.20 -1.45 9.61
CA PHE A 267 -2.08 -0.51 9.43
C PHE A 267 -2.67 0.92 9.33
N PRO A 268 -2.37 1.86 10.24
CA PRO A 268 -1.48 1.70 11.40
C PRO A 268 -2.13 0.98 12.58
N ARG A 269 -3.41 1.25 12.74
CA ARG A 269 -4.30 0.74 13.78
C ARG A 269 -5.25 -0.22 13.09
N LYS A 270 -5.73 -1.24 13.77
CA LYS A 270 -6.81 -2.06 13.22
C LYS A 270 -8.07 -1.21 13.10
N ILE A 271 -8.44 -0.86 11.87
CA ILE A 271 -9.69 -0.17 11.56
C ILE A 271 -10.62 -1.09 10.77
N SER A 272 -11.93 -0.83 10.84
CA SER A 272 -12.97 -1.58 10.14
C SER A 272 -13.80 -0.64 9.27
N ILE A 273 -13.68 -0.79 7.95
CA ILE A 273 -14.36 0.02 6.93
C ILE A 273 -15.63 -0.72 6.48
N ARG A 274 -16.75 0.01 6.41
CA ARG A 274 -18.07 -0.49 5.98
C ARG A 274 -18.78 0.43 4.98
N SER A 275 -18.58 1.75 5.08
CA SER A 275 -18.96 2.75 4.08
C SER A 275 -17.92 2.83 2.95
N GLY A 276 -18.31 3.38 1.79
CA GLY A 276 -17.40 3.65 0.67
C GLY A 276 -16.88 2.43 -0.12
N VAL A 277 -16.96 1.23 0.45
CA VAL A 277 -16.62 -0.03 -0.21
C VAL A 277 -17.64 -0.36 -1.30
N THR A 278 -17.14 -0.57 -2.52
CA THR A 278 -17.92 -1.21 -3.60
C THR A 278 -17.74 -2.72 -3.51
N TRP A 279 -18.83 -3.48 -3.61
CA TRP A 279 -18.83 -4.93 -3.50
C TRP A 279 -19.27 -5.57 -4.83
N GLU A 280 -18.66 -6.71 -5.16
CA GLU A 280 -18.94 -7.50 -6.35
C GLU A 280 -19.04 -8.99 -5.95
N SER A 281 -19.95 -9.75 -6.56
CA SER A 281 -20.10 -11.19 -6.36
C SER A 281 -19.82 -11.91 -7.67
N SER A 282 -18.94 -12.92 -7.69
CA SER A 282 -18.66 -13.69 -8.90
C SER A 282 -19.85 -14.54 -9.36
N ASN A 283 -20.82 -14.79 -8.47
CA ASN A 283 -22.07 -15.47 -8.76
C ASN A 283 -23.23 -14.85 -7.95
N PRO A 284 -23.87 -13.78 -8.45
CA PRO A 284 -24.99 -13.09 -7.80
C PRO A 284 -26.15 -14.02 -7.43
N GLU A 285 -26.35 -15.08 -8.22
CA GLU A 285 -27.38 -16.10 -8.01
C GLU A 285 -27.19 -16.93 -6.73
N VAL A 286 -25.96 -17.03 -6.22
CA VAL A 286 -25.66 -17.68 -4.93
C VAL A 286 -25.83 -16.66 -3.81
N ALA A 287 -25.19 -15.50 -3.94
CA ALA A 287 -25.36 -14.38 -3.01
C ALA A 287 -25.06 -13.02 -3.66
N THR A 288 -25.81 -11.99 -3.27
CA THR A 288 -25.57 -10.58 -3.65
C THR A 288 -25.06 -9.77 -2.47
N VAL A 289 -24.41 -8.63 -2.71
CA VAL A 289 -23.98 -7.68 -1.67
C VAL A 289 -24.43 -6.27 -2.04
N ASN A 290 -24.99 -5.52 -1.09
CA ASN A 290 -25.41 -4.13 -1.31
C ASN A 290 -24.31 -3.10 -0.95
N ARG A 291 -24.54 -1.82 -1.25
CA ARG A 291 -23.57 -0.73 -1.00
C ARG A 291 -23.21 -0.49 0.48
N LYS A 292 -23.89 -1.13 1.43
CA LYS A 292 -23.57 -1.10 2.88
C LYS A 292 -22.74 -2.31 3.34
N GLY A 293 -22.36 -3.20 2.42
CA GLY A 293 -21.67 -4.46 2.74
C GLY A 293 -22.58 -5.52 3.35
N GLU A 294 -23.90 -5.37 3.28
CA GLU A 294 -24.82 -6.44 3.64
C GLU A 294 -24.91 -7.44 2.48
N LEU A 295 -24.51 -8.68 2.77
CA LEU A 295 -24.61 -9.85 1.91
C LEU A 295 -25.98 -10.51 2.11
N THR A 296 -26.66 -10.89 1.02
CA THR A 296 -27.91 -11.66 1.01
C THR A 296 -27.69 -12.98 0.27
N ALA A 297 -28.03 -14.10 0.91
CA ALA A 297 -27.92 -15.43 0.31
C ALA A 297 -29.22 -15.89 -0.38
N HIS A 298 -29.09 -16.47 -1.57
CA HIS A 298 -30.20 -16.83 -2.45
C HIS A 298 -30.35 -18.34 -2.65
N LYS A 299 -29.30 -19.04 -3.13
CA LYS A 299 -29.32 -20.50 -3.32
C LYS A 299 -28.01 -21.15 -2.86
N PRO A 300 -28.03 -22.45 -2.45
CA PRO A 300 -26.82 -23.14 -2.02
C PRO A 300 -25.73 -23.20 -3.09
N GLY A 301 -24.47 -23.15 -2.65
CA GLY A 301 -23.28 -23.08 -3.51
C GLY A 301 -22.25 -22.09 -2.96
N THR A 302 -21.16 -21.88 -3.70
CA THR A 302 -20.08 -20.96 -3.30
C THR A 302 -19.94 -19.82 -4.31
N THR A 303 -19.64 -18.61 -3.83
CA THR A 303 -19.34 -17.42 -4.63
C THR A 303 -18.18 -16.64 -4.02
N THR A 304 -17.36 -16.01 -4.86
CA THR A 304 -16.26 -15.13 -4.42
C THR A 304 -16.79 -13.71 -4.34
N ILE A 305 -16.83 -13.16 -3.12
CA ILE A 305 -17.13 -11.75 -2.89
C ILE A 305 -15.84 -10.93 -2.98
N THR A 306 -15.80 -9.95 -3.88
CA THR A 306 -14.69 -9.00 -4.02
C THR A 306 -15.07 -7.65 -3.40
N ALA A 307 -14.19 -7.10 -2.56
CA ALA A 307 -14.30 -5.76 -2.02
C ALA A 307 -13.39 -4.80 -2.80
N LYS A 308 -13.87 -3.58 -3.10
CA LYS A 308 -13.11 -2.55 -3.81
C LYS A 308 -13.19 -1.18 -3.14
N LEU A 309 -12.06 -0.49 -3.06
CA LEU A 309 -11.95 0.91 -2.63
C LEU A 309 -11.39 1.74 -3.79
N LYS A 310 -12.07 2.85 -4.17
CA LYS A 310 -11.77 3.64 -5.38
C LYS A 310 -11.44 2.76 -6.63
N SER A 311 -12.27 1.73 -6.86
CA SER A 311 -12.14 0.71 -7.93
C SER A 311 -10.88 -0.19 -7.91
N ILE A 312 -10.09 -0.18 -6.84
CA ILE A 312 -9.00 -1.14 -6.61
C ILE A 312 -9.56 -2.33 -5.83
N ASP A 313 -9.34 -3.57 -6.31
CA ASP A 313 -9.60 -4.80 -5.54
C ASP A 313 -8.76 -4.78 -4.24
N VAL A 314 -9.41 -4.68 -3.08
CA VAL A 314 -8.75 -4.65 -1.74
C VAL A 314 -8.92 -5.94 -0.94
N GLY A 315 -9.63 -6.93 -1.48
CA GLY A 315 -9.76 -8.25 -0.88
C GLY A 315 -10.78 -9.12 -1.59
N LYS A 316 -10.65 -10.43 -1.40
CA LYS A 316 -11.61 -11.43 -1.88
C LYS A 316 -11.92 -12.40 -0.73
N LEU A 317 -13.16 -12.86 -0.67
CA LEU A 317 -13.66 -13.79 0.34
C LEU A 317 -14.61 -14.77 -0.33
N ASP A 318 -14.28 -16.05 -0.29
CA ASP A 318 -15.19 -17.09 -0.73
C ASP A 318 -16.27 -17.32 0.33
N VAL A 319 -17.52 -17.35 -0.14
CA VAL A 319 -18.73 -17.40 0.67
C VAL A 319 -19.56 -18.59 0.20
N THR A 320 -19.71 -19.57 1.09
CA THR A 320 -20.59 -20.72 0.86
C THR A 320 -21.96 -20.48 1.49
N VAL A 321 -23.01 -20.64 0.70
CA VAL A 321 -24.40 -20.73 1.12
C VAL A 321 -24.75 -22.20 1.29
N GLU A 322 -25.20 -22.57 2.48
CA GLU A 322 -25.60 -23.93 2.83
C GLU A 322 -27.10 -24.18 2.53
N PRO A 323 -27.52 -25.44 2.34
CA PRO A 323 -28.92 -25.79 2.36
C PRO A 323 -29.61 -25.41 3.67
N LYS A 324 -30.89 -25.02 3.58
CA LYS A 324 -31.79 -25.06 4.75
C LYS A 324 -31.87 -26.51 5.23
N LYS A 325 -31.85 -26.70 6.55
CA LYS A 325 -32.25 -27.98 7.15
C LYS A 325 -33.76 -28.00 7.23
N ASP A 326 -34.38 -28.90 6.48
CA ASP A 326 -35.82 -29.16 6.57
C ASP A 326 -36.08 -29.93 7.87
N LYS A 327 -36.65 -29.27 8.89
CA LYS A 327 -37.02 -29.93 10.16
C LYS A 327 -37.94 -31.14 9.90
N ASP A 328 -38.86 -30.96 8.97
CA ASP A 328 -39.84 -31.94 8.50
C ASP A 328 -39.20 -33.19 7.85
N LYS A 329 -37.91 -33.15 7.48
CA LYS A 329 -37.14 -34.34 7.08
C LYS A 329 -36.47 -34.99 8.29
N GLU A 330 -35.75 -34.23 9.11
CA GLU A 330 -35.11 -34.77 10.32
C GLU A 330 -36.12 -35.46 11.26
N GLU A 331 -37.36 -34.98 11.31
CA GLU A 331 -38.44 -35.62 12.07
C GLU A 331 -39.04 -36.85 11.37
N LYS A 332 -39.15 -36.87 10.03
CA LYS A 332 -39.60 -38.05 9.27
C LYS A 332 -38.56 -39.18 9.29
N ASP A 333 -37.28 -38.84 9.16
CA ASP A 333 -36.19 -39.82 9.14
C ASP A 333 -36.02 -40.47 10.53
N LYS A 334 -36.10 -39.70 11.63
CA LYS A 334 -36.17 -40.25 12.99
C LYS A 334 -37.38 -41.16 13.21
N ASN A 335 -38.57 -40.72 12.78
CA ASN A 335 -39.79 -41.54 12.86
C ASN A 335 -39.72 -42.80 11.98
N LYS A 336 -38.86 -42.83 10.96
CA LYS A 336 -38.59 -44.01 10.15
C LYS A 336 -37.61 -44.95 10.86
N GLU A 337 -36.48 -44.46 11.35
CA GLU A 337 -35.53 -45.26 12.14
C GLU A 337 -36.20 -45.92 13.37
N GLU A 338 -37.09 -45.22 14.07
CA GLU A 338 -37.86 -45.81 15.17
C GLU A 338 -38.79 -46.93 14.73
N LYS A 339 -39.45 -46.79 13.58
CA LYS A 339 -40.34 -47.84 13.03
C LYS A 339 -39.56 -49.05 12.57
N ASP A 340 -38.41 -48.84 11.93
CA ASP A 340 -37.57 -49.92 11.42
C ASP A 340 -36.94 -50.71 12.60
N LYS A 341 -36.51 -50.03 13.67
CA LYS A 341 -36.11 -50.67 14.95
C LYS A 341 -37.26 -51.48 15.57
N LYS A 342 -38.44 -50.87 15.74
CA LYS A 342 -39.64 -51.52 16.32
C LYS A 342 -40.19 -52.69 15.49
N ASN A 343 -39.84 -52.78 14.20
CA ASN A 343 -40.17 -53.92 13.34
C ASN A 343 -39.15 -55.06 13.46
N ASN A 344 -37.85 -54.76 13.60
CA ASN A 344 -36.83 -55.79 13.87
C ASN A 344 -37.04 -56.42 15.26
N ASP A 345 -37.27 -55.61 16.31
CA ASP A 345 -37.59 -56.08 17.67
C ASP A 345 -38.80 -57.03 17.77
N LYS A 346 -39.64 -57.07 16.74
CA LYS A 346 -40.80 -57.98 16.59
C LYS A 346 -40.50 -59.22 15.75
N LYS A 347 -39.51 -59.17 14.86
CA LYS A 347 -39.06 -60.34 14.07
C LYS A 347 -38.27 -61.31 14.92
N ASP A 348 -37.48 -60.81 15.86
CA ASP A 348 -36.57 -61.62 16.70
C ASP A 348 -37.29 -62.25 17.92
N ARG A 349 -38.62 -62.38 17.89
CA ARG A 349 -39.48 -62.86 19.00
C ARG A 349 -40.54 -63.87 18.59
N ASN A 350 -40.49 -64.42 17.38
CA ASN A 350 -41.59 -65.15 16.76
C ASN A 350 -41.13 -66.35 15.94
#